data_AF-A0A261ULR3-F1
#
_entry.id   AF-A0A261ULR3-F1
#
_cell.length_a   1.000
_cell.length_b   1.000
_cell.length_c   1.000
_cell.angle_alpha   90.00
_cell.angle_beta   90.00
_cell.angle_gamma   90.00
#
_symmetry.space_group_name_H-M   'P 1'
#
loop_
_entity.id
_entity.type
_entity.pdbx_description
1 polymer ?
#
loop_
_entity_poly.entity_id
_entity_poly.type
_entity_poly.pdbx_seq_one_letter_code
_entity_poly.pdbx_strand_id
1 'polypeptide(L)'
;MSNSNPGKECDFTVPADRPLYISVHNEEKWKRTVKVIIDRKETQQIEVAPGGIQGSVLRPAQGAKSGDTRSVQVQMYDSQMGQMQLSWIPTQTMGHGKYVNIGAEKNYPSGGSTPPESGFNDATLTVYWSTVAPSGAAS
;
A
#
# COMPACT_ATOMS: atom_id res chain seq x y z
N MET A 1 13.55 16.92 5.68
CA MET A 1 13.68 15.64 6.40
C MET A 1 12.61 14.70 5.87
N SER A 2 12.97 13.83 4.92
CA SER A 2 12.07 12.82 4.36
C SER A 2 12.09 11.60 5.28
N ASN A 3 11.04 11.41 6.07
CA ASN A 3 10.87 10.21 6.88
C ASN A 3 10.43 9.05 5.98
N SER A 4 11.33 8.51 5.16
CA SER A 4 11.18 7.16 4.64
C SER A 4 11.61 6.22 5.76
N ASN A 5 10.64 5.62 6.46
CA ASN A 5 10.92 4.64 7.48
C ASN A 5 10.92 3.25 6.83
N PRO A 6 12.07 2.63 6.56
CA PRO A 6 12.07 1.25 6.14
C PRO A 6 11.45 0.37 7.24
N GLY A 7 10.52 -0.50 6.87
CA GLY A 7 9.78 -1.34 7.81
C GLY A 7 9.19 -2.58 7.15
N LYS A 8 8.58 -3.46 7.92
CA LYS A 8 7.84 -4.62 7.39
C LYS A 8 6.37 -4.30 7.08
N GLU A 9 5.93 -3.14 7.54
CA GLU A 9 4.55 -2.67 7.53
C GLU A 9 4.58 -1.17 7.25
N CYS A 10 3.65 -0.69 6.43
CA CYS A 10 3.41 0.74 6.21
C CYS A 10 2.03 1.09 6.75
N ASP A 11 1.99 1.93 7.78
CA ASP A 11 0.76 2.38 8.42
C ASP A 11 0.44 3.82 8.05
N PHE A 12 -0.82 4.08 7.70
CA PHE A 12 -1.34 5.43 7.46
C PHE A 12 -2.85 5.49 7.72
N THR A 13 -3.37 6.72 7.77
CA THR A 13 -4.79 6.98 8.01
C THR A 13 -5.44 7.59 6.78
N VAL A 14 -6.66 7.15 6.48
CA VAL A 14 -7.45 7.59 5.33
C VAL A 14 -8.87 7.94 5.76
N PRO A 15 -9.63 8.73 4.97
CA PRO A 15 -11.04 8.95 5.20
C PRO A 15 -11.84 7.65 5.12
N ALA A 16 -12.78 7.44 6.05
CA ALA A 16 -13.62 6.25 6.12
C ALA A 16 -14.77 6.27 5.11
N ASP A 17 -15.20 7.46 4.70
CA ASP A 17 -16.33 7.74 3.83
C ASP A 17 -15.93 7.81 2.34
N ARG A 18 -14.76 7.28 1.98
CA ARG A 18 -14.20 7.32 0.63
C ARG A 18 -13.76 5.93 0.17
N PRO A 19 -13.89 5.63 -1.13
CA PRO A 19 -13.21 4.47 -1.69
C PRO A 19 -11.70 4.69 -1.69
N LEU A 20 -10.95 3.62 -1.46
CA LEU A 20 -9.49 3.59 -1.62
C LEU A 20 -9.16 2.80 -2.87
N TYR A 21 -8.37 3.41 -3.75
CA TYR A 21 -7.90 2.78 -4.98
C TYR A 21 -6.47 2.33 -4.77
N ILE A 22 -6.21 1.06 -5.07
CA ILE A 22 -4.91 0.45 -4.85
C ILE A 22 -4.43 -0.07 -6.19
N SER A 23 -3.23 0.31 -6.57
CA SER A 23 -2.53 -0.22 -7.74
C SER A 23 -1.21 -0.81 -7.28
N VAL A 24 -0.90 -2.00 -7.76
CA VAL A 24 0.34 -2.71 -7.44
C VAL A 24 1.02 -3.10 -8.73
N HIS A 25 2.31 -2.78 -8.86
CA HIS A 25 3.16 -3.21 -9.96
C HIS A 25 4.23 -4.17 -9.43
N ASN A 26 4.41 -5.30 -10.10
CA ASN A 26 5.45 -6.28 -9.79
C ASN A 26 6.49 -6.28 -10.92
N GLU A 27 7.70 -5.84 -10.63
CA GLU A 27 8.80 -5.76 -11.60
C GLU A 27 9.61 -7.07 -11.68
N GLU A 28 9.24 -8.05 -10.85
CA GLU A 28 10.04 -9.23 -10.57
C GLU A 28 9.43 -10.52 -11.11
N LYS A 29 10.25 -11.57 -11.16
CA LYS A 29 9.88 -12.88 -11.72
C LYS A 29 9.03 -13.77 -10.81
N TRP A 30 8.82 -13.36 -9.57
CA TRP A 30 8.06 -14.11 -8.58
C TRP A 30 6.72 -13.43 -8.28
N LYS A 31 5.71 -14.23 -7.89
CA LYS A 31 4.40 -13.71 -7.51
C LYS A 31 4.52 -12.83 -6.27
N ARG A 32 3.81 -11.71 -6.26
CA ARG A 32 3.63 -10.84 -5.09
C ARG A 32 2.24 -11.00 -4.51
N THR A 33 2.15 -10.96 -3.19
CA THR A 33 0.88 -10.85 -2.48
C THR A 33 0.93 -9.62 -1.60
N VAL A 34 0.05 -8.66 -1.86
CA VAL A 34 -0.16 -7.50 -0.99
C VAL A 34 -1.31 -7.82 -0.04
N LYS A 35 -1.08 -7.60 1.25
CA LYS A 35 -2.15 -7.57 2.25
C LYS A 35 -2.39 -6.14 2.68
N VAL A 36 -3.64 -5.71 2.55
CA VAL A 36 -4.11 -4.41 3.00
C VAL A 36 -5.06 -4.66 4.15
N ILE A 37 -4.63 -4.26 5.34
CA ILE A 37 -5.33 -4.50 6.60
C ILE A 37 -5.98 -3.19 7.03
N ILE A 38 -7.30 -3.18 7.17
CA ILE A 38 -8.07 -2.00 7.58
C ILE A 38 -8.57 -2.20 9.01
N ASP A 39 -8.33 -1.20 9.86
CA ASP A 39 -8.69 -1.19 11.29
C ASP A 39 -8.24 -2.45 12.05
N ARG A 40 -7.13 -3.03 11.61
CA ARG A 40 -6.55 -4.29 12.14
C ARG A 40 -7.50 -5.48 12.10
N LYS A 41 -8.54 -5.45 11.25
CA LYS A 41 -9.59 -6.48 11.18
C LYS A 41 -9.85 -6.97 9.76
N GLU A 42 -10.16 -6.06 8.85
CA GLU A 42 -10.48 -6.41 7.47
C GLU A 42 -9.19 -6.60 6.69
N THR A 43 -9.04 -7.72 5.97
CA THR A 43 -7.86 -7.95 5.13
C THR A 43 -8.30 -8.13 3.68
N GLN A 44 -7.84 -7.24 2.81
CA GLN A 44 -7.88 -7.45 1.37
C GLN A 44 -6.54 -8.00 0.91
N GLN A 45 -6.58 -9.08 0.13
CA GLN A 45 -5.41 -9.61 -0.54
C GLN A 45 -5.45 -9.25 -2.02
N ILE A 46 -4.29 -8.90 -2.56
CA ILE A 46 -4.09 -8.61 -3.98
C ILE A 46 -2.92 -9.48 -4.43
N GLU A 47 -3.19 -10.44 -5.31
CA GLU A 47 -2.14 -11.24 -5.93
C GLU A 47 -1.72 -10.60 -7.26
N VAL A 48 -0.41 -10.49 -7.47
CA VAL A 48 0.16 -9.88 -8.68
C VAL A 48 1.13 -10.88 -9.30
N ALA A 49 0.84 -11.26 -10.54
CA ALA A 49 1.69 -12.16 -11.32
C ALA A 49 3.07 -11.52 -11.58
N PRO A 50 4.10 -12.33 -11.90
CA PRO A 50 5.38 -11.84 -12.38
C PRO A 50 5.26 -10.83 -13.52
N GLY A 51 5.95 -9.69 -13.43
CA GLY A 51 5.88 -8.61 -14.44
C GLY A 51 4.49 -7.96 -14.59
N GLY A 52 3.57 -8.21 -13.67
CA GLY A 52 2.16 -7.83 -13.78
C GLY A 52 1.79 -6.57 -13.01
N ILE A 53 0.66 -5.98 -13.39
CA ILE A 53 -0.01 -4.90 -12.65
C ILE A 53 -1.39 -5.38 -12.22
N GLN A 54 -1.76 -5.12 -10.97
CA GLN A 54 -3.10 -5.43 -10.47
C GLN A 54 -3.66 -4.27 -9.66
N GLY A 55 -4.96 -4.01 -9.84
CA GLY A 55 -5.70 -3.01 -9.06
C GLY A 55 -6.73 -3.65 -8.13
N SER A 56 -7.09 -2.92 -7.07
CA SER A 56 -8.22 -3.22 -6.19
C SER A 56 -8.87 -1.92 -5.71
N VAL A 57 -10.17 -1.99 -5.39
CA VAL A 57 -10.91 -0.89 -4.78
C VAL A 57 -11.48 -1.36 -3.46
N LEU A 58 -11.08 -0.69 -2.38
CA LEU A 58 -11.72 -0.84 -1.07
C LEU A 58 -12.89 0.13 -0.98
N ARG A 59 -14.05 -0.39 -0.60
CA ARG A 59 -15.27 0.41 -0.45
C ARG A 59 -15.19 1.26 0.82
N PRO A 60 -15.94 2.39 0.85
CA PRO A 60 -16.15 3.13 2.10
C PRO A 60 -16.65 2.23 3.22
N ALA A 61 -16.33 2.56 4.47
CA ALA A 61 -16.93 1.91 5.62
C ALA A 61 -18.44 2.20 5.66
N GLN A 62 -19.23 1.16 5.92
CA GLN A 62 -20.68 1.29 6.00
C GLN A 62 -21.05 2.23 7.15
N GLY A 63 -21.83 3.27 6.84
CA GLY A 63 -22.29 4.26 7.82
C GLY A 63 -21.26 5.31 8.23
N ALA A 64 -20.06 5.32 7.62
CA ALA A 64 -19.07 6.36 7.85
C ALA A 64 -19.59 7.74 7.42
N LYS A 65 -19.32 8.75 8.26
CA LYS A 65 -19.67 10.15 8.02
C LYS A 65 -18.46 10.96 7.56
N SER A 66 -18.73 12.16 7.06
CA SER A 66 -17.68 13.10 6.69
C SER A 66 -16.77 13.40 7.88
N GLY A 67 -15.46 13.22 7.71
CA GLY A 67 -14.45 13.41 8.75
C GLY A 67 -14.07 12.15 9.51
N ASP A 68 -14.85 11.06 9.40
CA ASP A 68 -14.44 9.77 9.94
C ASP A 68 -13.20 9.25 9.23
N THR A 69 -12.33 8.56 9.96
CA THR A 69 -11.08 8.01 9.43
C THR A 69 -10.93 6.53 9.75
N ARG A 70 -10.18 5.81 8.91
CA ARG A 70 -9.77 4.42 9.14
C ARG A 70 -8.26 4.28 9.10
N SER A 71 -7.74 3.33 9.86
CA SER A 71 -6.34 2.95 9.80
C SER A 71 -6.13 1.92 8.69
N VAL A 72 -5.06 2.12 7.91
CA VAL A 72 -4.63 1.21 6.84
C VAL A 72 -3.21 0.77 7.16
N GLN A 73 -3.00 -0.54 7.16
CA GLN A 73 -1.69 -1.15 7.21
C GLN A 73 -1.46 -1.96 5.95
N VAL A 74 -0.31 -1.74 5.31
CA VAL A 74 0.11 -2.48 4.11
C VAL A 74 1.29 -3.39 4.46
N GLN A 75 1.18 -4.64 4.03
CA GLN A 75 2.26 -5.63 4.04
C GLN A 75 2.40 -6.22 2.63
N MET A 76 3.63 -6.59 2.24
CA MET A 76 3.88 -7.26 0.97
C MET A 76 4.70 -8.53 1.17
N TYR A 77 4.37 -9.55 0.38
CA TYR A 77 4.99 -10.87 0.44
C TYR A 77 5.47 -11.29 -0.95
N ASP A 78 6.68 -11.84 -0.97
CA ASP A 78 7.27 -12.59 -2.07
C ASP A 78 6.91 -14.08 -1.89
N SER A 79 6.48 -14.74 -2.98
CA SER A 79 6.13 -16.17 -2.95
C SER A 79 7.27 -17.14 -2.59
N GLN A 80 8.53 -16.71 -2.73
CA GLN A 80 9.74 -17.46 -2.40
C GLN A 80 10.38 -17.01 -1.09
N MET A 81 10.45 -15.70 -0.86
CA MET A 81 11.24 -15.11 0.24
C MET A 81 10.40 -14.66 1.45
N GLY A 82 9.07 -14.76 1.36
CA GLY A 82 8.17 -14.34 2.44
C GLY A 82 8.04 -12.81 2.53
N GLN A 83 7.94 -12.27 3.75
CA GLN A 83 7.60 -10.85 3.95
C GLN A 83 8.72 -9.91 3.51
N MET A 84 8.37 -9.00 2.60
CA MET A 84 9.26 -7.99 2.04
C MET A 84 9.52 -6.85 3.03
N GLN A 85 10.62 -6.14 2.82
CA GLN A 85 10.88 -4.84 3.42
C GLN A 85 10.19 -3.77 2.57
N LEU A 86 9.63 -2.76 3.22
CA LEU A 86 8.90 -1.66 2.61
C LEU A 86 9.62 -0.36 2.90
N SER A 87 9.55 0.59 1.98
CA SER A 87 9.90 1.99 2.17
C SER A 87 8.81 2.83 1.51
N TRP A 88 8.46 3.96 2.09
CA TRP A 88 7.39 4.80 1.57
C TRP A 88 7.69 6.27 1.74
N ILE A 89 7.07 7.05 0.86
CA ILE A 89 7.02 8.49 1.00
C ILE A 89 5.74 8.84 1.78
N PRO A 90 5.79 9.77 2.76
CA PRO A 90 4.59 10.23 3.43
C PRO A 90 3.51 10.70 2.44
N THR A 91 2.25 10.63 2.86
CA THR A 91 1.09 11.00 2.04
C THR A 91 1.29 12.32 1.30
N GLN A 92 1.16 12.27 -0.02
CA GLN A 92 1.24 13.44 -0.91
C GLN A 92 -0.16 13.87 -1.34
N THR A 93 -0.32 15.14 -1.70
CA THR A 93 -1.56 15.71 -2.25
C THR A 93 -1.32 16.14 -3.69
N MET A 94 -2.20 15.72 -4.60
CA MET A 94 -2.19 16.15 -6.00
C MET A 94 -3.63 16.46 -6.43
N GLY A 95 -3.90 17.74 -6.71
CA GLY A 95 -5.25 18.21 -7.02
C GLY A 95 -6.25 17.85 -5.91
N HIS A 96 -7.34 17.18 -6.30
CA HIS A 96 -8.41 16.74 -5.39
C HIS A 96 -8.20 15.34 -4.82
N GLY A 97 -6.96 14.87 -4.75
CA GLY A 97 -6.64 13.55 -4.24
C GLY A 97 -5.38 13.51 -3.40
N LYS A 98 -5.30 12.47 -2.58
CA LYS A 98 -4.13 12.12 -1.78
C LYS A 98 -3.68 10.71 -2.13
N TYR A 99 -2.38 10.48 -2.03
CA TYR A 99 -1.82 9.17 -2.29
C TYR A 99 -0.59 8.87 -1.41
N VAL A 100 -0.33 7.57 -1.24
CA VAL A 100 0.87 7.02 -0.62
C VAL A 100 1.53 6.11 -1.65
N ASN A 101 2.82 6.31 -1.89
CA ASN A 101 3.64 5.43 -2.71
C ASN A 101 4.55 4.60 -1.81
N ILE A 102 4.50 3.28 -2.00
CA ILE A 102 5.21 2.28 -1.21
C ILE A 102 6.06 1.48 -2.19
N GLY A 103 7.36 1.49 -1.99
CA GLY A 103 8.29 0.57 -2.64
C GLY A 103 8.55 -0.63 -1.74
N ALA A 104 8.76 -1.79 -2.34
CA ALA A 104 9.04 -3.03 -1.65
C ALA A 104 10.32 -3.68 -2.18
N GLU A 105 11.05 -4.31 -1.26
CA GLU A 105 12.26 -5.06 -1.53
C GLU A 105 12.22 -6.38 -0.77
N LYS A 106 12.49 -7.44 -1.51
CA LYS A 106 13.02 -8.74 -1.08
C LYS A 106 13.98 -8.60 0.10
N ASN A 107 13.62 -9.24 1.21
CA ASN A 107 14.45 -9.26 2.41
C ASN A 107 15.60 -10.26 2.21
N TYR A 108 16.70 -9.83 1.61
CA TYR A 108 17.88 -10.66 1.48
C TYR A 108 18.46 -10.99 2.86
N PRO A 109 18.74 -12.27 3.17
CA PRO A 109 19.49 -12.59 4.37
C PRO A 109 20.87 -11.92 4.29
N SER A 110 21.14 -11.04 5.25
CA SER A 110 22.45 -10.42 5.46
C SER A 110 23.47 -11.52 5.78
N GLY A 111 24.27 -11.93 4.80
CA GLY A 111 25.22 -13.04 4.95
C GLY A 111 25.81 -13.56 3.64
N GLY A 112 25.24 -13.20 2.49
CA GLY A 112 25.88 -13.38 1.18
C GLY A 112 26.91 -12.29 0.86
N SER A 113 27.80 -12.56 -0.09
CA SER A 113 28.80 -11.60 -0.59
C SER A 113 28.21 -10.42 -1.38
N THR A 114 26.90 -10.44 -1.65
CA THR A 114 26.20 -9.37 -2.35
C THR A 114 25.51 -8.50 -1.30
N PRO A 115 25.79 -7.18 -1.26
CA PRO A 115 25.05 -6.29 -0.38
C PRO A 115 23.55 -6.36 -0.71
N PRO A 116 22.65 -6.16 0.28
CA PRO A 116 21.23 -6.07 0.02
C PRO A 116 20.97 -5.04 -1.08
N GLU A 117 20.09 -5.36 -2.03
CA GLU A 117 19.55 -4.35 -2.93
C GLU A 117 18.94 -3.21 -2.08
N SER A 118 18.96 -1.98 -2.58
CA SER A 118 18.49 -0.80 -1.84
C SER A 118 17.57 0.09 -2.66
N GLY A 119 16.82 -0.51 -3.59
CA GLY A 119 16.01 0.20 -4.59
C GLY A 119 14.53 0.28 -4.23
N PHE A 120 14.03 -0.65 -3.41
CA PHE A 120 12.60 -0.80 -3.10
C PHE A 120 11.71 -0.82 -4.35
N ASN A 121 12.21 -1.40 -5.44
CA ASN A 121 11.58 -1.38 -6.76
C ASN A 121 11.20 -2.78 -7.27
N ASP A 122 11.40 -3.84 -6.48
CA ASP A 122 10.95 -5.20 -6.83
C ASP A 122 9.43 -5.25 -7.05
N ALA A 123 8.72 -4.44 -6.28
CA ALA A 123 7.32 -4.16 -6.46
C ALA A 123 7.00 -2.78 -5.89
N THR A 124 6.04 -2.09 -6.49
CA THR A 124 5.57 -0.79 -6.04
C THR A 124 4.07 -0.80 -5.87
N LEU A 125 3.58 -0.01 -4.92
CA LEU A 125 2.18 0.12 -4.62
C LEU A 125 1.82 1.60 -4.45
N THR A 126 0.73 2.00 -5.08
CA THR A 126 0.11 3.31 -4.89
C THR A 126 -1.27 3.12 -4.29
N VAL A 127 -1.51 3.75 -3.14
CA VAL A 127 -2.86 3.90 -2.57
C VAL A 127 -3.32 5.33 -2.80
N TYR A 128 -4.50 5.50 -3.37
CA TYR A 128 -5.11 6.79 -3.68
C TYR A 128 -6.51 6.92 -3.08
N TRP A 129 -6.85 8.14 -2.63
CA TRP A 129 -8.22 8.51 -2.26
C TRP A 129 -8.53 9.97 -2.59
N SER A 130 -9.80 10.23 -2.85
CA SER A 130 -10.30 11.59 -3.08
C SER A 130 -10.32 12.40 -1.79
N THR A 131 -9.92 13.67 -1.86
CA THR A 131 -10.13 14.65 -0.78
C THR A 131 -11.52 15.29 -0.83
N VAL A 132 -12.22 15.15 -1.95
CA VAL A 132 -13.56 15.68 -2.17
C VAL A 132 -14.60 14.58 -1.94
N ALA A 133 -15.71 14.94 -1.29
CA ALA A 133 -16.82 14.02 -1.09
C ALA A 133 -17.50 13.60 -2.38
N PRO A 134 -17.87 12.30 -2.53
CA PRO A 134 -18.83 11.93 -3.56
C PRO A 134 -20.07 12.80 -3.40
N SER A 135 -20.55 13.34 -4.51
CA SER A 135 -21.81 14.06 -4.56
C SER A 135 -22.92 13.17 -3.98
N GLY A 136 -23.48 13.55 -2.82
CA GLY A 136 -24.53 12.79 -2.13
C GLY A 136 -24.11 12.11 -0.81
N ALA A 137 -22.86 12.27 -0.35
CA ALA A 137 -22.52 11.89 1.03
C ALA A 137 -23.33 12.76 2.01
N ALA A 138 -24.16 12.14 2.85
CA ALA A 138 -24.89 12.86 3.89
C ALA A 138 -23.90 13.52 4.85
N SER A 139 -24.08 14.82 5.06
CA SER A 139 -23.34 15.66 6.02
C SER A 139 -23.58 15.24 7.46
#